data_AF-Q2QEY5-F1
#
_entry.id   AF-Q2QEY5-F1
#
_cell.length_a   1.000
_cell.length_b   1.000
_cell.length_c   1.000
_cell.angle_alpha   90.00
_cell.angle_beta   90.00
_cell.angle_gamma   90.00
#
_symmetry.space_group_name_H-M   'P 1'
#
loop_
_entity.id
_entity.type
_entity.pdbx_description
1 polymer ?
#
loop_
_entity_poly.entity_id
_entity_poly.type
_entity_poly.pdbx_seq_one_letter_code
_entity_poly.pdbx_strand_id
1 'polypeptide(L)' 'AVSGDIDFPEFTIVGLVNNGQFVYYDSNIKRMVPKTEWMKQSAGADYWDTESEKQVGQNQGFKNNIQVL' A
#
# COMPACT_ATOMS: atom_id res chain seq x y z
N ALA A 1 5.46 8.75 5.50
CA ALA A 1 5.86 8.58 6.90
C ALA A 1 5.07 9.56 7.73
N VAL A 2 4.07 9.08 8.46
CA VAL A 2 3.48 9.86 9.56
C VAL A 2 4.48 9.81 10.73
N SER A 3 4.84 10.97 11.29
CA SER A 3 5.69 11.08 12.49
C SER A 3 4.94 11.79 13.61
N GLY A 4 4.45 11.01 14.57
CA GLY A 4 3.70 11.46 15.75
C GLY A 4 2.83 10.33 16.31
N ASP A 5 2.50 10.38 17.62
CA ASP A 5 1.66 9.41 18.35
C ASP A 5 0.25 9.29 17.74
N ILE A 6 0.13 8.56 16.64
CA ILE A 6 -1.13 8.30 15.94
C ILE A 6 -1.11 6.83 15.54
N ASP A 7 -2.19 6.11 15.82
CA ASP A 7 -2.45 4.71 15.40
C ASP A 7 -2.50 4.53 13.85
N PHE A 8 -2.00 5.50 13.10
CA PHE A 8 -1.97 5.47 11.65
C PHE A 8 -0.65 4.87 11.16
N PRO A 9 -0.69 3.96 10.18
CA PRO A 9 0.53 3.37 9.63
C PRO A 9 1.48 4.43 9.08
N GLU A 10 2.79 4.26 9.28
CA GLU A 10 3.81 5.20 8.77
C GLU A 10 3.65 5.45 7.26
N PHE A 11 3.19 4.45 6.51
CA PHE A 11 2.97 4.55 5.08
C PHE A 11 1.71 3.81 4.66
N THR A 12 0.89 4.47 3.84
CA THR A 12 -0.39 3.95 3.35
C THR A 12 -0.55 4.27 1.87
N ILE A 13 -1.12 3.33 1.12
CA ILE A 13 -1.51 3.53 -0.29
C ILE A 13 -2.99 3.20 -0.44
N VAL A 14 -3.68 4.08 -1.16
CA VAL A 14 -5.08 3.89 -1.56
C VAL A 14 -5.14 4.09 -3.07
N GLY A 15 -5.60 3.06 -3.80
CA GLY A 15 -5.84 3.15 -5.24
C GLY A 15 -7.31 3.39 -5.52
N LEU A 16 -7.60 4.35 -6.41
CA LEU A 16 -8.97 4.72 -6.82
C LEU A 16 -9.20 4.46 -8.31
N VAL A 17 -10.37 3.93 -8.64
CA VAL A 17 -10.93 3.88 -10.01
C VAL A 17 -12.36 4.40 -9.92
N ASN A 18 -12.72 5.39 -10.75
CA ASN A 18 -14.04 6.05 -10.71
C ASN A 18 -14.43 6.50 -9.28
N ASN A 19 -13.49 7.11 -8.56
CA ASN A 19 -13.63 7.55 -7.16
C ASN A 19 -13.91 6.43 -6.14
N GLY A 20 -13.96 5.17 -6.56
CA GLY A 20 -14.08 4.00 -5.69
C GLY A 20 -12.71 3.42 -5.36
N GLN A 21 -12.50 3.08 -4.09
CA GLN A 21 -11.29 2.38 -3.67
C GLN A 21 -11.28 0.94 -4.20
N PHE A 22 -10.23 0.57 -4.95
CA PHE A 22 -10.06 -0.79 -5.45
C PHE A 22 -8.94 -1.56 -4.76
N VAL A 23 -7.99 -0.87 -4.13
CA VAL A 23 -6.86 -1.50 -3.42
C VAL A 23 -6.42 -0.69 -2.21
N TYR A 24 -5.76 -1.37 -1.28
CA TYR A 24 -5.19 -0.81 -0.06
C TYR A 24 -3.85 -1.46 0.26
N TYR A 25 -2.92 -0.68 0.79
CA TYR A 25 -1.72 -1.17 1.45
C TYR A 25 -1.42 -0.28 2.64
N ASP A 26 -0.88 -0.86 3.70
CA ASP A 26 -0.22 -0.11 4.76
C ASP A 26 1.05 -0.79 5.27
N SER A 27 1.91 -0.03 5.93
CA SER A 27 3.21 -0.48 6.44
C SER A 27 3.12 -1.49 7.59
N ASN A 28 1.95 -1.68 8.21
CA ASN A 28 1.73 -2.65 9.28
C ASN A 28 1.35 -4.01 8.68
N ILE A 29 0.43 -4.04 7.72
CA ILE A 29 -0.04 -5.25 7.01
C ILE A 29 1.01 -5.71 5.98
N LYS A 30 1.69 -4.76 5.33
CA LYS A 30 2.69 -4.98 4.28
C LYS A 30 2.21 -5.85 3.12
N ARG A 31 0.92 -5.76 2.79
CA ARG A 31 0.30 -6.46 1.67
C ARG A 31 -0.62 -5.55 0.88
N MET A 32 -0.65 -5.74 -0.43
CA MET A 32 -1.65 -5.16 -1.32
C MET A 32 -2.94 -5.97 -1.21
N VAL A 33 -3.99 -5.31 -0.70
CA VAL A 33 -5.29 -5.91 -0.43
C VAL A 33 -6.32 -5.36 -1.41
N PRO A 34 -6.86 -6.19 -2.33
CA PRO A 34 -7.97 -5.78 -3.18
C PRO A 34 -9.22 -5.51 -2.35
N LYS A 35 -9.92 -4.42 -2.68
CA LYS A 35 -11.14 -3.95 -1.98
C LYS A 35 -12.42 -4.15 -2.78
N THR A 36 -12.31 -4.63 -4.02
CA THR A 36 -13.44 -4.92 -4.91
C THR A 36 -13.39 -6.35 -5.44
N GLU A 37 -14.55 -6.92 -5.75
CA GLU A 37 -14.66 -8.30 -6.24
C GLU A 37 -13.98 -8.51 -7.60
N TRP A 38 -14.09 -7.52 -8.49
CA TRP A 38 -13.46 -7.61 -9.81
C TRP A 38 -11.92 -7.68 -9.73
N MET A 39 -11.29 -7.00 -8.76
CA MET A 39 -9.84 -7.10 -8.55
C MET A 39 -9.41 -8.43 -7.94
N LYS A 40 -10.21 -8.99 -7.03
CA LYS A 40 -9.93 -10.31 -6.43
C LYS A 40 -9.93 -11.40 -7.49
N GLN A 41 -10.77 -11.26 -8.52
CA GLN A 41 -10.92 -12.25 -9.59
C GLN A 41 -9.96 -12.01 -10.77
N SER A 42 -9.45 -10.78 -10.95
CA SER A 42 -8.63 -10.43 -12.12
C SER A 42 -7.16 -10.81 -12.00
N ALA A 43 -6.64 -11.02 -10.78
CA ALA A 43 -5.22 -11.26 -10.54
C ALA A 43 -4.99 -12.41 -9.54
N GLY A 44 -3.97 -13.23 -9.82
CA GLY A 44 -3.56 -14.35 -8.98
C GLY A 44 -2.65 -13.94 -7.82
N ALA A 45 -2.34 -14.91 -6.95
CA ALA A 45 -1.50 -14.69 -5.77
C ALA A 45 -0.12 -14.09 -6.11
N ASP A 46 0.56 -14.64 -7.12
CA ASP A 46 1.90 -14.18 -7.54
C ASP A 46 1.94 -12.70 -7.92
N TYR A 47 0.88 -12.18 -8.53
CA TYR A 47 0.76 -10.76 -8.84
C TYR A 47 0.69 -9.93 -7.55
N TRP A 48 -0.17 -10.32 -6.62
CA TRP A 48 -0.35 -9.59 -5.37
C TRP A 48 0.86 -9.66 -4.45
N ASP A 49 1.60 -10.76 -4.46
CA ASP A 49 2.86 -10.89 -3.74
C ASP A 49 3.91 -9.94 -4.33
N THR A 50 4.06 -9.95 -5.66
CA THR A 50 4.96 -9.04 -6.38
C THR A 50 4.64 -7.57 -6.11
N GLU A 51 3.36 -7.19 -6.17
CA GLU A 51 2.93 -5.81 -5.88
C GLU A 51 3.18 -5.44 -4.41
N SER A 52 2.97 -6.37 -3.47
CA SER A 52 3.26 -6.16 -2.05
C SER A 52 4.74 -5.87 -1.80
N GLU A 53 5.63 -6.64 -2.42
CA GLU A 53 7.08 -6.44 -2.31
C GLU A 53 7.54 -5.09 -2.88
N LYS A 54 7.01 -4.69 -4.04
CA LYS A 54 7.28 -3.37 -4.62
C LYS A 54 6.89 -2.25 -3.66
N GLN A 55 5.74 -2.36 -2.98
CA GLN A 55 5.29 -1.34 -2.04
C GLN A 55 6.10 -1.32 -0.75
N VAL A 56 6.68 -2.44 -0.31
CA VAL A 56 7.68 -2.44 0.77
C VAL A 56 8.92 -1.64 0.35
N GLY A 57 9.38 -1.79 -0.89
CA GLY A 57 10.48 -0.98 -1.44
C GLY A 57 10.15 0.52 -1.50
N GLN A 58 8.95 0.86 -1.98
CA GLN A 58 8.49 2.25 -2.03
C GLN A 58 8.37 2.89 -0.64
N ASN A 59 7.91 2.13 0.37
CA ASN A 59 7.85 2.60 1.75
C ASN A 59 9.24 3.03 2.25
N GLN A 60 10.28 2.22 2.03
CA GLN A 60 11.65 2.59 2.41
C GLN A 60 12.13 3.85 1.67
N GLY A 61 11.85 3.96 0.37
CA GLY A 61 12.16 5.15 -0.42
C GLY A 61 11.51 6.41 0.15
N PHE A 62 10.22 6.36 0.48
CA PHE A 62 9.49 7.48 1.09
C PHE A 62 10.01 7.83 2.49
N LYS A 63 10.35 6.82 3.30
CA LYS A 63 10.92 7.03 4.63
C LYS A 63 12.25 7.77 4.54
N ASN A 64 13.13 7.35 3.64
CA ASN A 64 14.40 8.03 3.39
C ASN A 64 14.16 9.47 2.92
N ASN A 65 13.29 9.69 1.94
CA ASN A 65 13.02 11.02 1.41
C ASN A 65 12.52 11.99 2.50
N ILE A 66 11.63 11.55 3.39
CA ILE A 66 11.10 12.38 4.48
C ILE A 66 12.19 12.72 5.51
N GLN A 67 13.17 11.84 5.73
CA GLN A 67 14.26 12.11 6.67
C GLN A 67 15.24 13.19 6.18
N VAL A 68 15.29 13.44 4.86
CA VAL A 68 16.19 14.46 4.27
C VAL A 68 15.46 15.77 3.96
N LEU A 69 14.13 15.81 4.10
CA LEU A 69 13.32 17.03 4.00
C LEU A 69 13.25 17.76 5.35
#